data_AF-A0A7S3PJG0-F1
#
_entry.id   AF-A0A7S3PJG0-F1
#
_cell.length_a   1.000
_cell.length_b   1.000
_cell.length_c   1.000
_cell.angle_alpha   90.00
_cell.angle_beta   90.00
_cell.angle_gamma   90.00
#
_symmetry.space_group_name_H-M   'P 1'
#
loop_
_entity.id
_entity.type
_entity.pdbx_description
1 polymer ?
#
loop_
_entity_poly.entity_id
_entity_poly.type
_entity_poly.pdbx_seq_one_letter_code
_entity_poly.pdbx_strand_id
1 'polypeptide(L)'
;MRDNMRIIWYLVSKGANVTARDNQAVIEATVRNNVELVEYLVSKGADITAQDNQALVEASKCDSMELVEYLVSQGATVTAQNNQAVIEATKRNNVELVKYLVSKGADTTAQDNQALVEASKCDSMELVEYLVSQGATVTAQNNQAVIEASTYGNMYLVKYLVSQGADITAQDNQAFIKAAGTYNHELLDYLLDQGADIHAQSDFCLDAE
;
A
#
# COMPACT_ATOMS: atom_id res chain seq x y z
N MET A 1 -9.86 12.81 -25.23
CA MET A 1 -9.70 11.51 -24.53
C MET A 1 -10.56 10.39 -25.12
N ARG A 2 -11.79 10.63 -25.58
CA ARG A 2 -12.61 9.64 -26.32
C ARG A 2 -12.01 9.17 -27.66
N ASP A 3 -11.14 9.97 -28.27
CA ASP A 3 -10.61 9.70 -29.61
C ASP A 3 -9.60 8.55 -29.67
N ASN A 4 -8.85 8.27 -28.59
CA ASN A 4 -7.92 7.14 -28.56
C ASN A 4 -8.64 5.78 -28.47
N MET A 5 -9.81 5.69 -27.82
CA MET A 5 -10.57 4.42 -27.72
C MET A 5 -11.03 3.93 -29.09
N ARG A 6 -11.59 4.84 -29.91
CA ARG A 6 -12.04 4.48 -31.27
C ARG A 6 -10.88 4.02 -32.14
N ILE A 7 -9.71 4.62 -31.98
CA ILE A 7 -8.51 4.22 -32.72
C ILE A 7 -8.06 2.83 -32.29
N ILE A 8 -7.98 2.53 -30.99
CA ILE A 8 -7.58 1.20 -30.52
C ILE A 8 -8.58 0.13 -31.00
N TRP A 9 -9.89 0.38 -30.84
CA TRP A 9 -10.92 -0.52 -31.36
C TRP A 9 -10.80 -0.74 -32.86
N TYR A 10 -10.59 0.33 -33.62
CA TYR A 10 -10.42 0.26 -35.06
C TYR A 10 -9.18 -0.56 -35.43
N LEU A 11 -8.02 -0.30 -34.81
CA LEU A 11 -6.78 -1.01 -35.09
C LEU A 11 -6.90 -2.51 -34.78
N VAL A 12 -7.46 -2.87 -33.63
CA VAL A 12 -7.70 -4.27 -33.26
C VAL A 12 -8.68 -4.93 -34.22
N SER A 13 -9.73 -4.22 -34.65
CA SER A 13 -10.67 -4.72 -35.69
C SER A 13 -10.01 -4.96 -37.05
N LYS A 14 -8.87 -4.30 -37.31
CA LYS A 14 -8.04 -4.48 -38.52
C LYS A 14 -6.92 -5.52 -38.34
N GLY A 15 -6.92 -6.25 -37.22
CA GLY A 15 -5.96 -7.31 -36.95
C GLY A 15 -4.67 -6.84 -36.27
N ALA A 16 -4.67 -5.67 -35.61
CA ALA A 16 -3.55 -5.29 -34.75
C ALA A 16 -3.34 -6.33 -33.65
N ASN A 17 -2.07 -6.70 -33.41
CA ASN A 17 -1.73 -7.66 -32.37
C ASN A 17 -1.94 -7.06 -30.98
N VAL A 18 -2.91 -7.58 -30.23
CA VAL A 18 -3.24 -7.12 -28.87
C VAL A 18 -2.18 -7.48 -27.83
N THR A 19 -1.33 -8.47 -28.10
CA THR A 19 -0.23 -8.89 -27.20
C THR A 19 1.08 -8.18 -27.51
N ALA A 20 1.09 -7.25 -28.46
CA ALA A 20 2.30 -6.52 -28.84
C ALA A 20 2.90 -5.76 -27.64
N ARG A 21 4.24 -5.71 -27.62
CA ARG A 21 5.03 -5.08 -26.52
C ARG A 21 4.63 -5.64 -25.15
N ASP A 22 4.51 -6.96 -25.05
CA ASP A 22 4.17 -7.64 -23.80
C ASP A 22 2.86 -7.13 -23.18
N ASN A 23 1.79 -7.14 -23.98
CA ASN A 23 0.43 -6.75 -23.60
C ASN A 23 0.29 -5.31 -23.08
N GLN A 24 1.16 -4.40 -23.52
CA GLN A 24 1.15 -2.98 -23.12
C GLN A 24 -0.22 -2.29 -23.30
N ALA A 25 -1.00 -2.69 -24.30
CA ALA A 25 -2.33 -2.12 -24.54
C ALA A 25 -3.30 -2.36 -23.37
N VAL A 26 -3.25 -3.54 -22.73
CA VAL A 26 -4.07 -3.84 -21.54
C VAL A 26 -3.59 -3.01 -20.35
N ILE A 27 -2.28 -2.86 -20.17
CA ILE A 27 -1.72 -2.04 -19.09
C ILE A 27 -2.15 -0.57 -19.25
N GLU A 28 -2.03 0.00 -20.45
CA GLU A 28 -2.46 1.37 -20.72
C GLU A 28 -3.96 1.58 -20.56
N ALA A 29 -4.78 0.59 -20.94
CA ALA A 29 -6.22 0.64 -20.70
C ALA A 29 -6.54 0.61 -19.20
N THR A 30 -5.80 -0.20 -18.44
CA THR A 30 -5.94 -0.33 -16.98
C THR A 30 -5.55 0.95 -16.25
N VAL A 31 -4.42 1.57 -16.61
CA VAL A 31 -3.97 2.86 -16.05
C VAL A 31 -4.98 3.98 -16.31
N ARG A 32 -5.75 3.88 -17.39
CA ARG A 32 -6.84 4.82 -17.72
C ARG A 32 -8.16 4.47 -17.04
N ASN A 33 -8.17 3.43 -16.20
CA ASN A 33 -9.34 2.84 -15.58
C ASN A 33 -10.49 2.56 -16.58
N ASN A 34 -10.13 1.99 -17.74
CA ASN A 34 -11.07 1.77 -18.83
C ASN A 34 -11.48 0.30 -18.91
N VAL A 35 -12.50 -0.06 -18.12
CA VAL A 35 -13.02 -1.43 -18.00
C VAL A 35 -13.41 -1.99 -19.36
N GLU A 36 -14.20 -1.26 -20.15
CA GLU A 36 -14.71 -1.78 -21.42
C GLU A 36 -13.59 -2.06 -22.43
N LEU A 37 -12.52 -1.26 -22.42
CA LEU A 37 -11.37 -1.50 -23.27
C LEU A 37 -10.54 -2.68 -22.77
N VAL A 38 -10.36 -2.84 -21.46
CA VAL A 38 -9.66 -4.00 -20.88
C VAL A 38 -10.42 -5.27 -21.26
N GLU A 39 -11.72 -5.34 -21.01
CA GLU A 39 -12.56 -6.48 -21.37
C GLU A 39 -12.49 -6.80 -22.87
N TYR A 40 -12.58 -5.77 -23.70
CA TYR A 40 -12.46 -5.93 -25.15
C TYR A 40 -11.10 -6.52 -25.55
N LEU A 41 -9.99 -6.00 -25.01
CA LEU A 41 -8.65 -6.50 -25.33
C LEU A 41 -8.47 -7.96 -24.88
N VAL A 42 -8.95 -8.31 -23.68
CA VAL A 42 -8.93 -9.69 -23.18
C VAL A 42 -9.77 -10.61 -24.05
N SER A 43 -10.95 -10.17 -24.52
CA SER A 43 -11.79 -10.92 -25.48
C SER A 43 -11.09 -11.17 -26.83
N LYS A 44 -10.03 -10.40 -27.14
CA LYS A 44 -9.20 -10.55 -28.33
C LYS A 44 -7.90 -11.32 -28.07
N GLY A 45 -7.75 -11.89 -26.87
CA GLY A 45 -6.62 -12.74 -26.52
C GLY A 45 -5.44 -12.00 -25.87
N ALA A 46 -5.65 -10.80 -25.34
CA ALA A 46 -4.63 -10.16 -24.51
C ALA A 46 -4.45 -10.93 -23.19
N ASP A 47 -3.20 -11.10 -22.78
CA ASP A 47 -2.82 -11.80 -21.56
C ASP A 47 -2.76 -10.82 -20.38
N ILE A 48 -3.68 -10.99 -19.43
CA ILE A 48 -3.80 -10.20 -18.20
C ILE A 48 -2.67 -10.46 -17.19
N THR A 49 -1.95 -11.58 -17.32
CA THR A 49 -0.86 -11.98 -16.42
C THR A 49 0.51 -11.46 -16.88
N ALA A 50 0.57 -10.82 -18.05
CA ALA A 50 1.78 -10.23 -18.61
C ALA A 50 2.44 -9.22 -17.65
N GLN A 51 3.76 -9.06 -17.81
CA GLN A 51 4.58 -8.21 -16.95
C GLN A 51 4.40 -8.53 -15.45
N ASP A 52 4.31 -9.81 -15.10
CA ASP A 52 4.03 -10.30 -13.74
C ASP A 52 2.78 -9.65 -13.14
N ASN A 53 1.64 -9.81 -13.83
CA ASN A 53 0.33 -9.29 -13.42
C ASN A 53 0.30 -7.76 -13.22
N GLN A 54 1.07 -7.00 -14.02
CA GLN A 54 1.13 -5.53 -13.90
C GLN A 54 -0.26 -4.87 -13.99
N ALA A 55 -1.18 -5.44 -14.79
CA ALA A 55 -2.55 -4.92 -14.87
C ALA A 55 -3.23 -4.91 -13.50
N LEU A 56 -3.09 -5.98 -12.70
CA LEU A 56 -3.70 -6.05 -11.37
C LEU A 56 -3.11 -5.00 -10.42
N VAL A 57 -1.79 -4.79 -10.50
CA VAL A 57 -1.10 -3.76 -9.71
C VAL A 57 -1.59 -2.36 -10.10
N GLU A 58 -1.69 -2.06 -11.40
CA GLU A 58 -2.20 -0.76 -11.87
C GLU A 58 -3.68 -0.55 -11.52
N ALA A 59 -4.51 -1.58 -11.62
CA ALA A 59 -5.91 -1.50 -11.20
C ALA A 59 -6.04 -1.16 -9.70
N SER A 60 -5.19 -1.78 -8.86
CA SER A 60 -5.12 -1.49 -7.43
C SER A 60 -4.60 -0.08 -7.14
N LYS A 61 -3.59 0.40 -7.88
CA LYS A 61 -3.12 1.79 -7.82
C LYS A 61 -4.17 2.81 -8.23
N CYS A 62 -5.03 2.46 -9.17
CA CYS A 62 -6.16 3.28 -9.62
C CYS A 62 -7.37 3.20 -8.68
N ASP A 63 -7.30 2.38 -7.63
CA ASP A 63 -8.39 2.15 -6.67
C ASP A 63 -9.68 1.61 -7.33
N SER A 64 -9.52 0.80 -8.39
CA SER A 64 -10.64 0.32 -9.19
C SER A 64 -11.03 -1.11 -8.78
N MET A 65 -12.01 -1.21 -7.87
CA MET A 65 -12.55 -2.51 -7.44
C MET A 65 -13.06 -3.34 -8.63
N GLU A 66 -13.79 -2.71 -9.56
CA GLU A 66 -14.35 -3.39 -10.74
C GLU A 66 -13.26 -4.01 -11.62
N LEU A 67 -12.17 -3.28 -11.90
CA LEU A 67 -11.05 -3.83 -12.66
C LEU A 67 -10.32 -4.93 -11.90
N VAL A 68 -10.12 -4.76 -10.59
CA VAL A 68 -9.45 -5.79 -9.78
C VAL A 68 -10.28 -7.07 -9.77
N GLU A 69 -11.59 -6.99 -9.53
CA GLU A 69 -12.49 -8.14 -9.58
C GLU A 69 -12.48 -8.82 -10.94
N TYR A 70 -12.57 -8.03 -12.02
CA TYR A 70 -12.50 -8.54 -13.37
C TYR A 70 -11.17 -9.27 -13.63
N LEU A 71 -10.04 -8.64 -13.36
CA LEU A 71 -8.71 -9.22 -13.61
C LEU A 71 -8.48 -10.50 -12.80
N VAL A 72 -8.87 -10.53 -11.52
CA VAL A 72 -8.81 -11.73 -10.69
C VAL A 72 -9.73 -12.83 -11.24
N SER A 73 -10.93 -12.49 -11.73
CA SER A 73 -11.83 -13.45 -12.39
C SER A 73 -11.25 -14.05 -13.67
N GLN A 74 -10.36 -13.30 -14.35
CA GLN A 74 -9.64 -13.74 -15.55
C GLN A 74 -8.33 -14.47 -15.22
N GLY A 75 -8.02 -14.71 -13.94
CA GLY A 75 -6.86 -15.50 -13.50
C GLY A 75 -5.64 -14.69 -13.07
N ALA A 76 -5.77 -13.38 -12.84
CA ALA A 76 -4.68 -12.59 -12.28
C ALA A 76 -4.29 -13.11 -10.88
N THR A 77 -3.00 -13.22 -10.63
CA THR A 77 -2.47 -13.72 -9.36
C THR A 77 -2.27 -12.57 -8.37
N VAL A 78 -3.02 -12.56 -7.26
CA VAL A 78 -2.97 -11.48 -6.25
C VAL A 78 -1.65 -11.38 -5.48
N THR A 79 -0.85 -12.45 -5.49
CA THR A 79 0.46 -12.51 -4.82
C THR A 79 1.63 -12.09 -5.72
N ALA A 80 1.36 -11.73 -6.98
CA ALA A 80 2.37 -11.29 -7.94
C ALA A 80 3.14 -10.05 -7.46
N GLN A 81 4.36 -9.86 -7.97
CA GLN A 81 5.25 -8.76 -7.56
C GLN A 81 5.40 -8.64 -6.03
N ASN A 82 5.48 -9.78 -5.33
CA ASN A 82 5.55 -9.82 -3.87
C ASN A 82 4.37 -9.09 -3.20
N ASN A 83 3.14 -9.48 -3.60
CA ASN A 83 1.88 -8.93 -3.12
C ASN A 83 1.69 -7.43 -3.38
N GLN A 84 2.28 -6.87 -4.44
CA GLN A 84 2.24 -5.42 -4.67
C GLN A 84 0.80 -4.86 -4.76
N ALA A 85 -0.15 -5.64 -5.29
CA ALA A 85 -1.55 -5.21 -5.39
C ALA A 85 -2.15 -4.82 -4.02
N VAL A 86 -1.93 -5.63 -2.96
CA VAL A 86 -2.44 -5.31 -1.62
C VAL A 86 -1.73 -4.11 -1.00
N ILE A 87 -0.44 -3.92 -1.31
CA ILE A 87 0.32 -2.74 -0.88
C ILE A 87 -0.23 -1.47 -1.52
N GLU A 88 -0.54 -1.49 -2.82
CA GLU A 88 -1.10 -0.33 -3.52
C GLU A 88 -2.53 -0.01 -3.05
N ALA A 89 -3.38 -1.03 -2.83
CA ALA A 89 -4.68 -0.85 -2.21
C ALA A 89 -4.57 -0.23 -0.80
N THR A 90 -3.57 -0.66 -0.03
CA THR A 90 -3.30 -0.13 1.32
C THR A 90 -2.88 1.35 1.27
N LYS A 91 -2.02 1.75 0.34
CA LYS A 91 -1.64 3.17 0.14
C LYS A 91 -2.81 4.06 -0.27
N ARG A 92 -3.86 3.49 -0.86
CA ARG A 92 -5.13 4.18 -1.16
C ARG A 92 -6.09 4.23 0.02
N ASN A 93 -5.75 3.56 1.13
CA ASN A 93 -6.62 3.38 2.27
C ASN A 93 -7.97 2.74 1.91
N ASN A 94 -8.00 1.89 0.88
CA ASN A 94 -9.22 1.19 0.49
C ASN A 94 -9.33 -0.14 1.23
N VAL A 95 -9.98 -0.09 2.40
CA VAL A 95 -10.16 -1.25 3.29
C VAL A 95 -10.93 -2.38 2.60
N GLU A 96 -11.94 -2.06 1.79
CA GLU A 96 -12.74 -3.06 1.09
C GLU A 96 -11.90 -3.80 0.04
N LEU A 97 -11.09 -3.07 -0.74
CA LEU A 97 -10.20 -3.66 -1.74
C LEU A 97 -9.10 -4.50 -1.09
N VAL A 98 -8.54 -4.06 0.04
CA VAL A 98 -7.57 -4.85 0.81
C VAL A 98 -8.21 -6.16 1.29
N LYS A 99 -9.39 -6.08 1.93
CA LYS A 99 -10.15 -7.27 2.38
C LYS A 99 -10.48 -8.21 1.22
N TYR A 100 -10.85 -7.67 0.06
CA TYR A 100 -11.08 -8.46 -1.15
C TYR A 100 -9.81 -9.21 -1.57
N LEU A 101 -8.68 -8.51 -1.72
CA LEU A 101 -7.41 -9.12 -2.14
C LEU A 101 -6.95 -10.21 -1.15
N VAL A 102 -7.08 -9.97 0.16
CA VAL A 102 -6.79 -10.98 1.19
C VAL A 102 -7.73 -12.18 1.08
N SER A 103 -9.02 -11.98 0.80
CA SER A 103 -9.96 -13.08 0.55
C SER A 103 -9.60 -13.94 -0.67
N LYS A 104 -8.76 -13.40 -1.57
CA LYS A 104 -8.20 -14.08 -2.75
C LYS A 104 -6.80 -14.65 -2.51
N GLY A 105 -6.27 -14.55 -1.29
CA GLY A 105 -5.00 -15.13 -0.88
C GLY A 105 -3.80 -14.18 -0.89
N ALA A 106 -4.01 -12.86 -0.96
CA ALA A 106 -2.93 -11.91 -0.79
C ALA A 106 -2.36 -11.97 0.65
N ASP A 107 -1.04 -11.95 0.76
CA ASP A 107 -0.31 -11.92 2.03
C ASP A 107 0.03 -10.48 2.41
N THR A 108 -0.61 -9.98 3.47
CA THR A 108 -0.41 -8.63 4.01
C THR A 108 0.89 -8.47 4.81
N THR A 109 1.58 -9.56 5.13
CA THR A 109 2.87 -9.54 5.84
C THR A 109 4.07 -9.46 4.88
N ALA A 110 3.81 -9.52 3.58
CA ALA A 110 4.82 -9.39 2.53
C ALA A 110 5.60 -8.07 2.62
N GLN A 111 6.80 -8.07 2.02
CA GLN A 111 7.72 -6.93 2.02
C GLN A 111 8.04 -6.42 3.44
N ASP A 112 8.24 -7.35 4.38
CA ASP A 112 8.45 -7.04 5.81
C ASP A 112 7.32 -6.14 6.36
N ASN A 113 6.07 -6.61 6.23
CA ASN A 113 4.87 -5.93 6.72
C ASN A 113 4.68 -4.52 6.13
N GLN A 114 5.08 -4.29 4.88
CA GLN A 114 4.95 -2.97 4.24
C GLN A 114 3.51 -2.44 4.27
N ALA A 115 2.50 -3.31 4.18
CA ALA A 115 1.10 -2.89 4.29
C ALA A 115 0.83 -2.17 5.61
N LEU A 116 1.34 -2.70 6.74
CA LEU A 116 1.15 -2.08 8.05
C LEU A 116 1.83 -0.70 8.13
N VAL A 117 3.02 -0.58 7.56
CA VAL A 117 3.76 0.69 7.50
C VAL A 117 3.01 1.72 6.66
N GLU A 118 2.52 1.35 5.46
CA GLU A 118 1.75 2.26 4.61
C GLU A 118 0.40 2.64 5.25
N ALA A 119 -0.30 1.69 5.89
CA ALA A 119 -1.53 1.96 6.62
C ALA A 119 -1.30 2.95 7.78
N SER A 120 -0.13 2.89 8.44
CA SER A 120 0.22 3.76 9.56
C SER A 120 0.57 5.20 9.15
N LYS A 121 0.82 5.45 7.85
CA LYS A 121 0.91 6.79 7.27
C LYS A 121 -0.47 7.39 6.99
N CYS A 122 -1.50 6.55 6.94
CA CYS A 122 -2.88 6.96 6.77
C CYS A 122 -3.56 7.09 8.14
N ASP A 123 -4.60 7.92 8.23
CA ASP A 123 -5.42 8.03 9.43
C ASP A 123 -6.50 6.94 9.47
N SER A 124 -6.10 5.67 9.35
CA SER A 124 -7.01 4.54 9.19
C SER A 124 -6.77 3.45 10.22
N MET A 125 -7.37 3.67 11.39
CA MET A 125 -7.34 2.70 12.48
C MET A 125 -7.92 1.34 12.07
N GLU A 126 -9.04 1.33 11.33
CA GLU A 126 -9.67 0.08 10.87
C GLU A 126 -8.71 -0.77 10.03
N LEU A 127 -7.96 -0.13 9.13
CA LEU A 127 -7.02 -0.84 8.26
C LEU A 127 -5.86 -1.43 9.06
N VAL A 128 -5.30 -0.66 10.00
CA VAL A 128 -4.22 -1.14 10.88
C VAL A 128 -4.70 -2.31 11.73
N GLU A 129 -5.85 -2.19 12.40
CA GLU A 129 -6.42 -3.28 13.21
C GLU A 129 -6.66 -4.53 12.37
N TYR A 130 -7.18 -4.35 11.15
CA TYR A 130 -7.37 -5.46 10.22
C TYR A 130 -6.03 -6.13 9.87
N LEU A 131 -5.01 -5.36 9.49
CA LEU A 131 -3.69 -5.92 9.13
C LEU A 131 -3.02 -6.65 10.30
N VAL A 132 -3.10 -6.10 11.51
CA VAL A 132 -2.61 -6.78 12.73
C VAL A 132 -3.38 -8.07 12.98
N SER A 133 -4.71 -8.08 12.76
CA SER A 133 -5.52 -9.29 12.87
C SER A 133 -5.17 -10.36 11.81
N GLN A 134 -4.59 -9.95 10.67
CA GLN A 134 -4.07 -10.85 9.64
C GLN A 134 -2.62 -11.30 9.91
N GLY A 135 -2.05 -10.97 11.08
CA GLY A 135 -0.72 -11.42 11.51
C GLY A 135 0.41 -10.43 11.25
N ALA A 136 0.12 -9.18 10.88
CA ALA A 136 1.16 -8.17 10.74
C ALA A 136 1.84 -7.88 12.08
N THR A 137 3.17 -7.81 12.07
CA THR A 137 3.97 -7.58 13.28
C THR A 137 4.27 -6.08 13.43
N VAL A 138 3.87 -5.47 14.54
CA VAL A 138 4.02 -4.02 14.78
C VAL A 138 5.47 -3.54 14.93
N THR A 139 6.40 -4.47 15.21
CA THR A 139 7.84 -4.19 15.34
C THR A 139 8.62 -4.36 14.03
N ALA A 140 7.95 -4.71 12.92
CA ALA A 140 8.57 -4.87 11.61
C ALA A 140 9.25 -3.58 11.13
N GLN A 141 10.24 -3.72 10.24
CA GLN A 141 11.07 -2.61 9.76
C GLN A 141 11.63 -1.74 10.90
N ASN A 142 12.04 -2.38 12.00
CA ASN A 142 12.52 -1.70 13.19
C ASN A 142 11.51 -0.66 13.74
N ASN A 143 10.28 -1.13 13.99
CA ASN A 143 9.16 -0.34 14.53
C ASN A 143 8.73 0.83 13.63
N GLN A 144 8.87 0.72 12.30
CA GLN A 144 8.54 1.82 11.41
C GLN A 144 7.08 2.27 11.52
N ALA A 145 6.14 1.35 11.77
CA ALA A 145 4.72 1.67 11.91
C ALA A 145 4.44 2.73 13.00
N VAL A 146 5.02 2.58 14.20
CA VAL A 146 4.82 3.57 15.28
C VAL A 146 5.52 4.89 14.97
N ILE A 147 6.67 4.85 14.28
CA ILE A 147 7.37 6.06 13.83
C ILE A 147 6.53 6.85 12.81
N GLU A 148 5.90 6.18 11.84
CA GLU A 148 4.98 6.83 10.90
C GLU A 148 3.76 7.40 11.63
N ALA A 149 3.12 6.62 12.49
CA ALA A 149 1.97 7.09 13.28
C ALA A 149 2.31 8.35 14.11
N SER A 150 3.49 8.37 14.74
CA SER A 150 4.01 9.53 15.46
C SER A 150 4.33 10.71 14.55
N THR A 151 4.86 10.47 13.34
CA THR A 151 5.15 11.50 12.34
C THR A 151 3.90 12.26 11.93
N TYR A 152 2.76 11.56 11.82
CA TYR A 152 1.47 12.18 11.50
C TYR A 152 0.67 12.61 12.74
N GLY A 153 1.23 12.46 13.94
CA GLY A 153 0.60 12.90 15.20
C GLY A 153 -0.63 12.08 15.59
N ASN A 154 -0.77 10.87 15.06
CA ASN A 154 -1.95 10.02 15.29
C ASN A 154 -1.87 9.34 16.67
N MET A 155 -2.30 10.07 17.69
CA MET A 155 -2.26 9.63 19.09
C MET A 155 -2.97 8.29 19.33
N TYR A 156 -4.13 8.08 18.72
CA TYR A 156 -4.89 6.83 18.89
C TYR A 156 -4.15 5.64 18.30
N LEU A 157 -3.62 5.80 17.09
CA LEU A 157 -2.83 4.76 16.43
C LEU A 157 -1.52 4.46 17.18
N VAL A 158 -0.82 5.49 17.67
CA VAL A 158 0.38 5.30 18.50
C VAL A 158 0.06 4.49 19.75
N LYS A 159 -0.98 4.88 20.51
CA LYS A 159 -1.41 4.13 21.71
C LYS A 159 -1.72 2.67 21.38
N TYR A 160 -2.41 2.44 20.25
CA TYR A 160 -2.72 1.09 19.80
C TYR A 160 -1.47 0.29 19.47
N LEU A 161 -0.56 0.81 18.64
CA LEU A 161 0.66 0.10 18.25
C LEU A 161 1.54 -0.22 19.48
N VAL A 162 1.65 0.70 20.43
CA VAL A 162 2.35 0.46 21.71
C VAL A 162 1.64 -0.64 22.53
N SER A 163 0.31 -0.63 22.59
CA SER A 163 -0.44 -1.72 23.25
C SER A 163 -0.25 -3.08 22.60
N GLN A 164 0.12 -3.12 21.31
CA GLN A 164 0.48 -4.32 20.56
C GLN A 164 1.98 -4.67 20.67
N GLY A 165 2.77 -3.90 21.43
CA GLY A 165 4.18 -4.18 21.71
C GLY A 165 5.19 -3.44 20.83
N ALA A 166 4.79 -2.36 20.14
CA ALA A 166 5.75 -1.51 19.43
C ALA A 166 6.71 -0.81 20.41
N ASP A 167 7.99 -0.78 20.06
CA ASP A 167 9.04 -0.10 20.80
C ASP A 167 9.19 1.36 20.32
N ILE A 168 8.80 2.30 21.18
CA ILE A 168 8.86 3.75 20.95
C ILE A 168 10.28 4.31 20.97
N THR A 169 11.25 3.58 21.53
CA THR A 169 12.66 3.98 21.63
C THR A 169 13.48 3.55 20.41
N ALA A 170 12.89 2.76 19.52
CA ALA A 170 13.53 2.27 18.31
C ALA A 170 14.05 3.41 17.41
N GLN A 171 15.12 3.09 16.67
CA GLN A 171 15.82 4.03 15.78
C GLN A 171 16.21 5.33 16.50
N ASP A 172 16.84 5.21 17.67
CA ASP A 172 17.30 6.35 18.46
C ASP A 172 16.14 7.31 18.82
N ASN A 173 15.03 6.75 19.32
CA ASN A 173 13.80 7.46 19.67
C ASN A 173 13.17 8.24 18.50
N GLN A 174 13.24 7.72 17.27
CA GLN A 174 12.63 8.40 16.11
C GLN A 174 11.16 8.72 16.33
N ALA A 175 10.37 7.85 16.98
CA ALA A 175 8.95 8.12 17.22
C ALA A 175 8.73 9.43 18.01
N PHE A 176 9.52 9.67 19.06
CA PHE A 176 9.47 10.91 19.84
C PHE A 176 9.95 12.12 19.02
N ILE A 177 11.08 11.98 18.33
CA ILE A 177 11.66 13.05 17.49
C ILE A 177 10.68 13.50 16.40
N LYS A 178 10.01 12.54 15.74
CA LYS A 178 9.02 12.84 14.72
C LYS A 178 7.75 13.47 15.30
N ALA A 179 7.26 12.96 16.44
CA ALA A 179 6.12 13.53 17.15
C ALA A 179 6.36 15.00 17.55
N ALA A 180 7.60 15.38 17.88
CA ALA A 180 7.93 16.75 18.29
C ALA A 180 7.62 17.79 17.18
N GLY A 181 7.74 17.40 15.91
CA GLY A 181 7.39 18.25 14.76
C GLY A 181 5.88 18.49 14.58
N THR A 182 5.03 17.71 15.26
CA THR A 182 3.57 17.82 15.15
C THR A 182 2.95 18.85 16.10
N TYR A 183 3.72 19.34 17.08
CA TYR A 183 3.25 20.20 18.18
C TYR A 183 2.11 19.60 19.02
N ASN A 184 1.93 18.27 18.97
CA ASN A 184 0.97 17.56 19.80
C ASN A 184 1.60 17.24 21.16
N HIS A 185 1.39 18.14 22.14
CA HIS A 185 1.90 17.97 23.50
C HIS A 185 1.40 16.69 24.18
N GLU A 186 0.14 16.30 23.96
CA GLU A 186 -0.40 15.07 24.56
C GLU A 186 0.37 13.84 24.08
N LEU A 187 0.68 13.78 22.78
CA LEU A 187 1.45 12.68 22.21
C LEU A 187 2.88 12.65 22.76
N LEU A 188 3.52 13.81 22.92
CA LEU A 188 4.86 13.90 23.50
C LEU A 188 4.87 13.44 24.97
N ASP A 189 3.94 13.93 25.78
CA ASP A 189 3.80 13.54 27.18
C ASP A 189 3.58 12.03 27.29
N TYR A 190 2.70 11.47 26.45
CA TYR A 190 2.50 10.04 26.39
C TYR A 190 3.76 9.25 26.01
N LEU A 191 4.51 9.70 25.00
CA LEU A 191 5.74 9.02 24.59
C LEU A 191 6.82 9.08 25.70
N LEU A 192 6.93 10.19 26.43
CA LEU A 192 7.80 10.30 27.61
C LEU A 192 7.37 9.35 28.72
N ASP A 193 6.06 9.26 28.99
CA ASP A 193 5.50 8.31 29.95
C ASP A 193 5.75 6.84 29.53
N GLN A 194 5.86 6.57 28.23
CA GLN A 194 6.25 5.25 27.70
C GLN A 194 7.77 5.03 27.66
N GLY A 195 8.58 5.98 28.17
CA GLY A 195 10.03 5.85 28.30
C GLY A 195 10.85 6.41 27.16
N ALA A 196 10.28 7.27 26.31
CA ALA A 196 11.05 8.01 25.32
C ALA A 196 12.05 8.95 26.01
N ASP A 197 13.23 9.11 25.39
CA ASP A 197 14.25 10.03 25.88
C ASP A 197 14.10 11.42 25.24
N ILE A 198 13.87 12.44 26.08
CA ILE A 198 13.82 13.85 25.68
C ILE A 198 15.17 14.37 25.14
N HIS A 199 16.27 13.69 25.46
CA HIS A 199 17.63 14.03 25.04
C HIS A 199 18.09 13.24 23.80
N ALA A 200 17.22 12.42 23.20
CA ALA A 200 17.56 11.72 21.97
C ALA A 200 17.91 12.74 20.85
N GLN A 201 19.16 12.64 20.36
CA GLN A 201 19.90 13.55 19.46
C GLN A 201 20.81 14.63 20.10
N SER A 202 20.69 14.99 21.39
CA SER A 202 21.70 15.88 21.98
C SER A 202 23.06 15.18 22.16
N ASP A 203 23.06 13.85 22.26
CA ASP A 203 24.30 13.06 22.42
C ASP A 203 25.14 13.01 21.13
N PHE A 204 24.53 13.10 19.94
CA PHE A 204 25.29 13.17 18.68
C PHE A 204 26.04 14.50 18.47
N CYS A 205 25.66 15.55 19.20
CA CYS A 205 26.31 16.86 19.12
C CYS A 205 27.37 17.10 20.22
N LEU A 206 27.49 16.21 21.21
CA LEU A 206 28.47 16.34 22.30
C LEU A 206 29.77 15.54 22.08
N ASP A 207 29.82 14.67 21.07
CA ASP A 207 30.99 13.85 20.74
C ASP A 207 31.87 14.43 19.60
N ALA A 208 31.59 15.66 19.15
CA ALA A 208 32.41 16.37 18.17
C ALA A 208 33.17 17.54 18.82
N GLU A 209 34.15 17.24 19.66
CA GLU A 209 35.20 18.18 20.09
C GLU A 209 36.35 18.27 19.07
#